data_AF-A0A7R7EK42-F1
#
_entry.id   AF-A0A7R7EK42-F1
#
_cell.length_a   1.000
_cell.length_b   1.000
_cell.length_c   1.000
_cell.angle_alpha   90.00
_cell.angle_beta   90.00
_cell.angle_gamma   90.00
#
_symmetry.space_group_name_H-M   'P 1'
#
loop_
_entity.id
_entity.type
_entity.pdbx_description
1 polymer ?
#
loop_
_entity_poly.entity_id
_entity_poly.type
_entity_poly.pdbx_seq_one_letter_code
_entity_poly.pdbx_strand_id
1 'polypeptide(L)'
;MKLDTLTKLNNKKKMWISPKHPLFFESLDFKIKYAAGVFVHAALNKTVNTLNNFELQRLLNIGLGLNGKEMANVINLAQKKEDIVGDIIELLDEPVKKYLFLLDISSVAMRSTELCEEEMESIKNYLELLHIEVETFELLYDFIKCSTNFDSDNCIKVFEKMIDKELSITMSELKYYIPEIAYVTKIDSKIMKKGMNLRLVDNCEIKETIIVPTGTTLYIANAVIHMYGTIIVDGGKLVIRDSKLVNKDQESDTLIVVKNFSEVEIYNTNFDCRYMGSAIDQDNGKLKVIDSKFFHTTKKSAIRFWGSEIHIENSLFHDCLTNKDGAALKIETGNGIIKGCTFENCEAKNGGAIDTRDGIMILNSKFSKCSAKGYGAAIFYHGEVKSNVSHCEYIKCRPEKEELIQYITSNEEKVIDHEYTIIVSTILDQPLRITSLGVLAINNATVYVEKTIICSGVLIIKNSNIIAGNDVGRDIFVITRARGVNISQSEFDGHLRAGIFCATGSRMQVSDCIFRNTSGGRAIFDAFEPEIRGCIFSYCLGGALNACSGKITDSVFVSTRAKNGAAILMYGAKGEIGNCKFVKCISDYSGGAIDATLGNTIRDCEYEDCNQ
;
A
#
# COMPACT_ATOMS: atom_id res chain seq x y z
N MET A 1 52.33 22.56 -28.40
CA MET A 1 51.26 23.56 -28.66
C MET A 1 50.66 24.02 -27.34
N LYS A 2 50.51 25.33 -27.10
CA LYS A 2 49.70 25.83 -25.98
C LYS A 2 48.23 25.59 -26.36
N LEU A 3 47.52 24.74 -25.60
CA LEU A 3 46.06 24.61 -25.73
C LEU A 3 45.41 25.99 -25.59
N ASP A 4 44.48 26.31 -26.49
CA ASP A 4 43.70 27.54 -26.43
C ASP A 4 42.76 27.55 -25.20
N THR A 5 42.30 28.74 -24.81
CA THR A 5 41.49 28.98 -23.60
C THR A 5 40.13 28.27 -23.62
N LEU A 6 39.48 28.18 -24.78
CA LEU A 6 38.20 27.50 -24.98
C LEU A 6 38.35 25.98 -24.82
N THR A 7 39.40 25.39 -25.41
CA THR A 7 39.69 23.96 -25.24
C THR A 7 39.97 23.59 -23.77
N LYS A 8 40.67 24.44 -23.03
CA LYS A 8 40.89 24.25 -21.58
C LYS A 8 39.61 24.36 -20.76
N LEU A 9 38.71 25.28 -21.12
CA LEU A 9 37.42 25.46 -20.46
C LEU A 9 36.53 24.23 -20.68
N ASN A 10 36.46 23.74 -21.93
CA ASN A 10 35.69 22.56 -22.31
C ASN A 10 36.20 21.29 -21.61
N ASN A 11 37.53 21.11 -21.53
CA ASN A 11 38.14 20.00 -20.79
C ASN A 11 37.80 20.05 -19.29
N LYS A 12 37.84 21.25 -18.68
CA LYS A 12 37.41 21.40 -17.27
C LYS A 12 35.93 21.09 -17.08
N LYS A 13 35.05 21.58 -17.97
CA LYS A 13 33.61 21.29 -17.95
C LYS A 13 33.37 19.77 -18.04
N LYS A 14 33.99 19.10 -19.03
CA LYS A 14 33.88 17.65 -19.24
C LYS A 14 34.37 16.87 -18.03
N MET A 15 35.49 17.26 -17.40
CA MET A 15 35.95 16.66 -16.15
C MET A 15 34.93 16.75 -15.01
N TRP A 16 34.25 17.89 -14.88
CA TRP A 16 33.27 18.12 -13.80
C TRP A 16 31.99 17.31 -13.96
N ILE A 17 31.52 17.13 -15.19
CA ILE A 17 30.24 16.46 -15.48
C ILE A 17 30.41 14.97 -15.81
N SER A 18 31.64 14.48 -15.97
CA SER A 18 31.90 13.09 -16.34
C SER A 18 31.37 12.14 -15.27
N PRO A 19 30.49 11.20 -15.61
CA PRO A 19 30.11 10.15 -14.69
C PRO A 19 31.31 9.21 -14.47
N LYS A 20 31.19 8.34 -13.48
CA LYS A 20 32.10 7.20 -13.33
C LYS A 20 31.97 6.30 -14.57
N HIS A 21 33.09 5.70 -15.00
CA HIS A 21 33.08 4.75 -16.12
C HIS A 21 32.25 3.51 -15.73
N PRO A 22 31.57 2.83 -16.67
CA PRO A 22 30.84 1.59 -16.38
C PRO A 22 31.68 0.51 -15.66
N LEU A 23 33.00 0.50 -15.89
CA LEU A 23 33.96 -0.42 -15.24
C LEU A 23 34.53 0.11 -13.90
N PHE A 24 33.97 1.17 -13.31
CA PHE A 24 34.49 1.78 -12.07
C PHE A 24 34.52 0.80 -10.88
N PHE A 25 33.53 -0.08 -10.79
CA PHE A 25 33.35 -1.03 -9.70
C PHE A 25 34.13 -2.33 -9.87
N GLU A 26 34.85 -2.50 -10.98
CA GLU A 26 35.73 -3.64 -11.18
C GLU A 26 36.89 -3.64 -10.19
N SER A 27 37.50 -4.82 -10.01
CA SER A 27 38.64 -4.98 -9.10
C SER A 27 39.79 -4.04 -9.45
N LEU A 28 40.60 -3.67 -8.45
CA LEU A 28 41.75 -2.78 -8.71
C LEU A 28 42.73 -3.40 -9.72
N ASP A 29 42.94 -4.72 -9.66
CA ASP A 29 43.79 -5.45 -10.62
C ASP A 29 43.24 -5.34 -12.05
N PHE A 30 41.94 -5.58 -12.22
CA PHE A 30 41.23 -5.38 -13.49
C PHE A 30 41.47 -3.98 -14.03
N LYS A 31 41.21 -2.95 -13.21
CA LYS A 31 41.31 -1.56 -13.64
C LYS A 31 42.73 -1.17 -14.03
N ILE A 32 43.76 -1.68 -13.34
CA ILE A 32 45.16 -1.41 -13.68
C ILE A 32 45.55 -2.06 -15.01
N LYS A 33 45.20 -3.33 -15.23
CA LYS A 33 45.50 -4.04 -16.49
C LYS A 33 44.73 -3.47 -17.67
N TYR A 34 43.44 -3.21 -17.51
CA TYR A 34 42.59 -2.55 -18.50
C TYR A 34 43.17 -1.19 -18.91
N ALA A 35 43.48 -0.35 -17.90
CA ALA A 35 44.10 0.95 -18.10
C ALA A 35 45.46 0.85 -18.81
N ALA A 36 46.26 -0.18 -18.52
CA ALA A 36 47.54 -0.39 -19.18
C ALA A 36 47.37 -0.71 -20.67
N GLY A 37 46.37 -1.53 -21.05
CA GLY A 37 46.01 -1.76 -22.45
C GLY A 37 45.63 -0.47 -23.19
N VAL A 38 44.76 0.36 -22.59
CA VAL A 38 44.39 1.65 -23.17
C VAL A 38 45.59 2.61 -23.24
N PHE A 39 46.48 2.58 -22.24
CA PHE A 39 47.71 3.38 -22.23
C PHE A 39 48.67 2.98 -23.35
N VAL A 40 48.88 1.68 -23.58
CA VAL A 40 49.72 1.15 -24.66
C VAL A 40 49.19 1.62 -26.01
N HIS A 41 47.88 1.53 -26.22
CA HIS A 41 47.26 2.04 -27.45
C HIS A 41 47.48 3.55 -27.61
N ALA A 42 47.25 4.33 -26.55
CA ALA A 42 47.43 5.79 -26.55
C ALA A 42 48.87 6.24 -26.87
N ALA A 43 49.86 5.37 -26.63
CA ALA A 43 51.27 5.62 -26.87
C ALA A 43 51.73 5.34 -28.31
N LEU A 44 50.89 4.75 -29.16
CA LEU A 44 51.16 4.58 -30.59
C LEU A 44 51.21 5.95 -31.30
N ASN A 45 50.52 6.95 -30.77
CA ASN A 45 50.57 8.29 -31.33
C ASN A 45 51.89 9.02 -31.02
N LYS A 46 52.81 9.02 -31.98
CA LYS A 46 54.13 9.67 -31.84
C LYS A 46 54.10 11.19 -31.80
N THR A 47 52.98 11.82 -32.18
CA THR A 47 52.88 13.29 -32.28
C THR A 47 52.55 13.98 -30.95
N VAL A 48 51.96 13.25 -30.01
CA VAL A 48 51.51 13.79 -28.73
C VAL A 48 51.94 12.87 -27.59
N ASN A 49 52.65 13.43 -26.60
CA ASN A 49 53.04 12.69 -25.40
C ASN A 49 51.80 12.09 -24.70
N THR A 50 51.79 10.77 -24.50
CA THR A 50 50.73 10.00 -23.85
C THR A 50 50.30 10.58 -22.51
N LEU A 51 51.25 11.08 -21.72
CA LEU A 51 50.98 11.67 -20.40
C LEU A 51 50.22 13.00 -20.47
N ASN A 52 50.19 13.64 -21.63
CA ASN A 52 49.43 14.87 -21.86
C ASN A 52 48.06 14.61 -22.49
N ASN A 53 47.64 13.35 -22.63
CA ASN A 53 46.33 13.01 -23.15
C ASN A 53 45.24 13.25 -22.10
N PHE A 54 44.37 14.24 -22.37
CA PHE A 54 43.25 14.58 -21.51
C PHE A 54 42.24 13.44 -21.34
N GLU A 55 41.83 12.76 -22.41
CA GLU A 55 40.83 11.67 -22.33
C GLU A 55 41.38 10.46 -21.58
N LEU A 56 42.68 10.16 -21.78
CA LEU A 56 43.36 9.13 -20.99
C LEU A 56 43.39 9.51 -19.51
N GLN A 57 43.80 10.75 -19.20
CA GLN A 57 43.82 11.23 -17.81
C GLN A 57 42.43 11.21 -17.18
N ARG A 58 41.39 11.58 -17.94
CA ARG A 58 39.99 11.54 -17.51
C ARG A 58 39.55 10.11 -17.21
N LEU A 59 39.86 9.17 -18.09
CA LEU A 59 39.56 7.75 -17.91
C LEU A 59 40.24 7.18 -16.67
N LEU A 60 41.55 7.39 -16.51
CA LEU A 60 42.28 6.83 -15.37
C LEU A 60 41.80 7.40 -14.04
N ASN A 61 41.68 8.72 -13.93
CA ASN A 61 41.40 9.40 -12.66
C ASN A 61 39.91 9.43 -12.33
N ILE A 62 39.08 10.02 -13.21
CA ILE A 62 37.65 10.22 -12.94
C ILE A 62 36.85 8.96 -13.31
N GLY A 63 37.14 8.37 -14.47
CA GLY A 63 36.41 7.20 -14.98
C GLY A 63 36.60 5.97 -14.11
N LEU A 64 37.85 5.54 -13.89
CA LEU A 64 38.22 4.33 -13.17
C LEU A 64 38.55 4.56 -11.69
N GLY A 65 38.72 5.82 -11.27
CA GLY A 65 38.99 6.18 -9.88
C GLY A 65 40.42 5.89 -9.41
N LEU A 66 41.41 5.83 -10.33
CA LEU A 66 42.78 5.49 -9.99
C LEU A 66 43.54 6.69 -9.40
N ASN A 67 44.18 6.48 -8.25
CA ASN A 67 45.02 7.50 -7.61
C ASN A 67 46.42 7.60 -8.26
N GLY A 68 47.23 8.57 -7.83
CA GLY A 68 48.56 8.81 -8.40
C GLY A 68 49.51 7.61 -8.35
N LYS A 69 49.43 6.78 -7.30
CA LYS A 69 50.26 5.58 -7.16
C LYS A 69 49.79 4.47 -8.12
N GLU A 70 48.49 4.29 -8.26
CA GLU A 70 47.90 3.31 -9.18
C GLU A 70 48.15 3.69 -10.64
N MET A 71 48.04 4.97 -11.00
CA MET A 71 48.40 5.46 -12.33
C MET A 71 49.89 5.23 -12.65
N ALA A 72 50.79 5.35 -11.66
CA ALA A 72 52.19 4.99 -11.86
C ALA A 72 52.37 3.48 -12.12
N ASN A 73 51.56 2.62 -11.47
CA ASN A 73 51.56 1.19 -11.74
C ASN A 73 51.07 0.87 -13.16
N VAL A 74 50.04 1.56 -13.64
CA VAL A 74 49.56 1.46 -15.03
C VAL A 74 50.70 1.75 -16.02
N ILE A 75 51.43 2.84 -15.80
CA ILE A 75 52.56 3.24 -16.67
C ILE A 75 53.68 2.19 -16.61
N ASN A 76 54.05 1.72 -15.42
CA ASN A 76 55.09 0.71 -15.25
C ASN A 76 54.72 -0.61 -15.94
N LEU A 77 53.45 -1.04 -15.83
CA LEU A 77 52.96 -2.24 -16.51
C LEU A 77 53.01 -2.05 -18.03
N ALA A 78 52.49 -0.93 -18.54
CA ALA A 78 52.51 -0.57 -19.95
C ALA A 78 53.92 -0.55 -20.56
N GLN A 79 54.93 -0.12 -19.79
CA GLN A 79 56.33 -0.05 -20.24
C GLN A 79 57.04 -1.41 -20.28
N LYS A 80 56.66 -2.36 -19.43
CA LYS A 80 57.29 -3.69 -19.39
C LYS A 80 56.98 -4.53 -20.64
N LYS A 81 55.89 -4.23 -21.36
CA LYS A 81 55.41 -4.93 -22.56
C LYS A 81 55.22 -6.45 -22.40
N GLU A 82 55.23 -6.98 -21.18
CA GLU A 82 54.91 -8.38 -20.89
C GLU A 82 53.40 -8.59 -21.09
N ASP A 83 53.05 -9.39 -22.10
CA ASP A 83 51.72 -9.89 -22.51
C ASP A 83 50.45 -9.10 -22.11
N ILE A 84 50.47 -7.77 -22.21
CA ILE A 84 49.28 -6.93 -21.96
C ILE A 84 48.13 -7.28 -22.90
N VAL A 85 48.43 -7.74 -24.12
CA VAL A 85 47.41 -8.14 -25.08
C VAL A 85 46.68 -9.40 -24.58
N GLY A 86 47.41 -10.40 -24.08
CA GLY A 86 46.83 -11.58 -23.43
C GLY A 86 45.98 -11.22 -22.21
N ASP A 87 46.50 -10.35 -21.33
CA ASP A 87 45.77 -9.84 -20.17
C ASP A 87 44.44 -9.20 -20.58
N ILE A 88 44.45 -8.35 -21.61
CA ILE A 88 43.23 -7.68 -22.10
C ILE A 88 42.23 -8.71 -22.65
N ILE A 89 42.67 -9.70 -23.42
CA ILE A 89 41.77 -10.73 -23.96
C ILE A 89 41.11 -11.52 -22.83
N GLU A 90 41.85 -11.85 -21.76
CA GLU A 90 41.32 -12.56 -20.60
C GLU A 90 40.30 -11.70 -19.82
N LEU A 91 40.54 -10.39 -19.69
CA LEU A 91 39.66 -9.48 -18.96
C LEU A 91 38.36 -9.15 -19.71
N LEU A 92 38.37 -9.18 -21.04
CA LEU A 92 37.24 -8.80 -21.88
C LEU A 92 36.36 -10.01 -22.23
N ASP A 93 35.88 -10.69 -21.19
CA ASP A 93 35.03 -11.89 -21.26
C ASP A 93 33.58 -11.62 -21.73
N GLU A 94 33.09 -10.40 -21.52
CA GLU A 94 31.73 -9.99 -21.90
C GLU A 94 31.72 -9.05 -23.12
N PRO A 95 30.72 -9.18 -24.03
CA PRO A 95 30.58 -8.30 -25.19
C PRO A 95 30.58 -6.79 -24.84
N VAL A 96 29.94 -6.39 -23.74
CA VAL A 96 29.91 -4.98 -23.31
C VAL A 96 31.30 -4.49 -22.95
N LYS A 97 32.10 -5.29 -22.23
CA LYS A 97 33.49 -4.94 -21.87
C LYS A 97 34.33 -4.77 -23.13
N LYS A 98 34.17 -5.66 -24.11
CA LYS A 98 34.82 -5.56 -25.42
C LYS A 98 34.48 -4.25 -26.15
N TYR A 99 33.20 -3.89 -26.20
CA TYR A 99 32.77 -2.64 -26.83
C TYR A 99 33.27 -1.40 -26.08
N LEU A 100 33.23 -1.42 -24.75
CA LEU A 100 33.80 -0.35 -23.91
C LEU A 100 35.29 -0.16 -24.16
N PHE A 101 36.05 -1.25 -24.30
CA PHE A 101 37.49 -1.16 -24.62
C PHE A 101 37.72 -0.49 -25.97
N LEU A 102 36.97 -0.88 -27.01
CA LEU A 102 37.06 -0.25 -28.33
C LEU A 102 36.66 1.24 -28.31
N LEU A 103 35.62 1.59 -27.56
CA LEU A 103 35.20 2.97 -27.36
C LEU A 103 36.27 3.79 -26.62
N ASP A 104 36.88 3.23 -25.59
CA ASP A 104 37.92 3.89 -24.79
C ASP A 104 39.18 4.14 -25.62
N ILE A 105 39.71 3.12 -26.30
CA ILE A 105 40.91 3.30 -27.15
C ILE A 105 40.63 4.29 -28.29
N SER A 106 39.43 4.26 -28.87
CA SER A 106 39.01 5.23 -29.89
C SER A 106 38.87 6.64 -29.32
N SER A 107 38.26 6.79 -28.15
CA SER A 107 38.08 8.10 -27.48
C SER A 107 39.40 8.72 -27.07
N VAL A 108 40.36 7.89 -26.67
CA VAL A 108 41.70 8.30 -26.25
C VAL A 108 42.58 8.67 -27.45
N ALA A 109 42.34 8.05 -28.60
CA ALA A 109 43.03 8.33 -29.86
C ALA A 109 42.42 9.53 -30.62
N MET A 110 41.11 9.75 -30.56
CA MET A 110 40.44 10.89 -31.18
C MET A 110 40.77 12.22 -30.48
N ARG A 111 41.71 12.97 -31.07
CA ARG A 111 42.23 14.24 -30.51
C ARG A 111 42.15 15.39 -31.52
N SER A 112 40.97 15.63 -32.08
CA SER A 112 40.64 16.64 -33.13
C SER A 112 41.05 16.30 -34.57
N THR A 113 41.68 15.14 -34.80
CA THR A 113 42.02 14.58 -36.13
C THR A 113 41.63 13.10 -36.20
N GLU A 114 41.61 12.52 -37.41
CA GLU A 114 41.40 11.07 -37.62
C GLU A 114 42.54 10.24 -37.00
N LEU A 115 42.27 8.95 -36.75
CA LEU A 115 43.22 7.96 -36.22
C LEU A 115 44.46 7.84 -37.13
N CYS A 116 45.65 7.69 -36.54
CA CYS A 116 46.85 7.43 -37.33
C CYS A 116 46.94 5.97 -37.80
N GLU A 117 47.82 5.68 -38.76
CA GLU A 117 48.00 4.32 -39.30
C GLU A 117 48.32 3.28 -38.21
N GLU A 118 49.19 3.63 -37.26
CA GLU A 118 49.61 2.74 -36.15
C GLU A 118 48.43 2.46 -35.17
N GLU A 119 47.62 3.47 -34.88
CA GLU A 119 46.40 3.32 -34.06
C GLU A 119 45.36 2.43 -34.79
N MET A 120 45.14 2.66 -36.09
CA MET A 120 44.22 1.85 -36.89
C MET A 120 44.65 0.39 -37.00
N GLU A 121 45.95 0.13 -37.18
CA GLU A 121 46.49 -1.24 -37.21
C GLU A 121 46.31 -1.94 -35.86
N SER A 122 46.55 -1.22 -34.75
CA SER A 122 46.29 -1.75 -33.41
C SER A 122 44.82 -2.09 -33.18
N ILE A 123 43.90 -1.25 -33.62
CA ILE A 123 42.45 -1.54 -33.52
C ILE A 123 42.11 -2.79 -34.32
N LYS A 124 42.58 -2.90 -35.58
CA LYS A 124 42.33 -4.08 -36.42
C LYS A 124 42.78 -5.38 -35.75
N ASN A 125 43.96 -5.37 -35.12
CA ASN A 125 44.45 -6.52 -34.35
C ASN A 125 43.50 -6.89 -33.20
N TYR A 126 42.99 -5.89 -32.46
CA TYR A 126 42.01 -6.14 -31.41
C TYR A 126 40.66 -6.65 -31.94
N LEU A 127 40.21 -6.19 -33.11
CA LEU A 127 38.98 -6.70 -33.73
C LEU A 127 39.09 -8.20 -34.05
N GLU A 128 40.22 -8.62 -34.61
CA GLU A 128 40.49 -10.03 -34.89
C GLU A 128 40.56 -10.86 -33.60
N LEU A 129 41.33 -10.40 -32.61
CA LEU A 129 41.56 -11.10 -31.34
C LEU A 129 40.30 -11.20 -30.46
N LEU A 130 39.45 -10.17 -30.47
CA LEU A 130 38.21 -10.14 -29.67
C LEU A 130 37.01 -10.72 -30.41
N HIS A 131 37.19 -11.11 -31.68
CA HIS A 131 36.18 -11.61 -32.60
C HIS A 131 35.01 -10.63 -32.80
N ILE A 132 35.33 -9.39 -33.18
CA ILE A 132 34.35 -8.31 -33.40
C ILE A 132 34.33 -7.95 -34.89
N GLU A 133 33.13 -7.89 -35.46
CA GLU A 133 32.94 -7.51 -36.86
C GLU A 133 33.37 -6.05 -37.11
N VAL A 134 33.95 -5.79 -38.28
CA VAL A 134 34.38 -4.44 -38.69
C VAL A 134 33.21 -3.46 -38.65
N GLU A 135 32.03 -3.88 -39.13
CA GLU A 135 30.82 -3.06 -39.12
C GLU A 135 30.38 -2.67 -37.70
N THR A 136 30.57 -3.55 -36.70
CA THR A 136 30.28 -3.24 -35.30
C THR A 136 31.24 -2.16 -34.79
N PHE A 137 32.52 -2.26 -35.13
CA PHE A 137 33.50 -1.23 -34.78
C PHE A 137 33.21 0.10 -35.47
N GLU A 138 32.80 0.11 -36.74
CA GLU A 138 32.44 1.35 -37.45
C GLU A 138 31.34 2.11 -36.72
N LEU A 139 30.31 1.43 -36.20
CA LEU A 139 29.28 2.06 -35.38
C LEU A 139 29.85 2.64 -34.08
N LEU A 140 30.67 1.88 -33.34
CA LEU A 140 31.30 2.34 -32.09
C LEU A 140 32.20 3.56 -32.35
N TYR A 141 32.98 3.52 -33.42
CA TYR A 141 33.89 4.59 -33.80
C TYR A 141 33.14 5.84 -34.26
N ASP A 142 32.08 5.69 -35.07
CA ASP A 142 31.23 6.81 -35.47
C ASP A 142 30.53 7.47 -34.27
N PHE A 143 30.14 6.69 -33.25
CA PHE A 143 29.61 7.25 -32.02
C PHE A 143 30.66 8.12 -31.31
N ILE A 144 31.91 7.66 -31.20
CA ILE A 144 32.99 8.46 -30.62
C ILE A 144 33.26 9.72 -31.44
N LYS A 145 33.21 9.65 -32.78
CA LYS A 145 33.34 10.84 -33.64
C LYS A 145 32.27 11.88 -33.34
N CYS A 146 31.01 11.46 -33.30
CA CYS A 146 29.90 12.35 -32.97
C CYS A 146 30.06 12.94 -31.55
N SER A 147 30.47 12.11 -30.58
CA SER A 147 30.67 12.55 -29.19
C SER A 147 31.77 13.60 -29.04
N THR A 148 32.86 13.47 -29.80
CA THR A 148 34.00 14.40 -29.79
C THR A 148 33.61 15.77 -30.34
N ASN A 149 32.67 15.80 -31.29
CA ASN A 149 32.11 17.00 -31.87
C ASN A 149 30.93 17.58 -31.05
N PHE A 150 30.59 16.99 -29.89
CA PHE A 150 29.43 17.35 -29.08
C PHE A 150 28.08 17.28 -29.83
N ASP A 151 28.01 16.45 -30.89
CA ASP A 151 26.84 16.30 -31.74
C ASP A 151 25.90 15.22 -31.19
N SER A 152 25.01 15.64 -30.29
CA SER A 152 24.08 14.75 -29.60
C SER A 152 23.09 14.08 -30.57
N ASP A 153 22.61 14.80 -31.58
CA ASP A 153 21.61 14.28 -32.52
C ASP A 153 22.17 13.14 -33.37
N ASN A 154 23.40 13.28 -33.86
CA ASN A 154 24.04 12.20 -34.61
C ASN A 154 24.51 11.05 -33.71
N CYS A 155 24.91 11.31 -32.45
CA CYS A 155 25.14 10.24 -31.47
C CYS A 155 23.89 9.36 -31.30
N ILE A 156 22.70 9.96 -31.21
CA ILE A 156 21.43 9.24 -31.08
C ILE A 156 21.17 8.39 -32.32
N LYS A 157 21.33 8.93 -33.53
CA LYS A 157 21.12 8.16 -34.78
C LYS A 157 22.09 6.98 -34.91
N VAL A 158 23.35 7.16 -34.50
CA VAL A 158 24.32 6.06 -34.50
C VAL A 158 23.92 5.01 -33.48
N PHE A 159 23.47 5.42 -32.29
CA PHE A 159 22.98 4.50 -31.27
C PHE A 159 21.72 3.73 -31.72
N GLU A 160 20.80 4.35 -32.45
CA GLU A 160 19.64 3.65 -33.04
C GLU A 160 20.08 2.53 -33.98
N LYS A 161 21.11 2.74 -34.81
CA LYS A 161 21.71 1.67 -35.64
C LYS A 161 22.39 0.58 -34.81
N MET A 162 22.98 0.92 -33.67
CA MET A 162 23.52 -0.09 -32.73
C MET A 162 22.41 -0.97 -32.15
N ILE A 163 21.25 -0.38 -31.84
CA ILE A 163 20.06 -1.12 -31.39
C ILE A 163 19.56 -2.05 -32.51
N ASP A 164 19.46 -1.57 -33.74
CA ASP A 164 19.01 -2.37 -34.89
C ASP A 164 19.91 -3.59 -35.16
N LYS A 165 21.21 -3.49 -34.84
CA LYS A 165 22.18 -4.59 -34.89
C LYS A 165 22.23 -5.44 -33.61
N GLU A 166 21.34 -5.21 -32.65
CA GLU A 166 21.28 -5.91 -31.37
C GLU A 166 22.59 -5.89 -30.56
N LEU A 167 23.37 -4.79 -30.62
CA LEU A 167 24.55 -4.64 -29.77
C LEU A 167 24.14 -4.64 -28.29
N SER A 168 24.94 -5.27 -27.44
CA SER A 168 24.71 -5.38 -25.99
C SER A 168 24.93 -4.10 -25.19
N ILE A 169 25.31 -2.99 -25.84
CA ILE A 169 25.59 -1.70 -25.19
C ILE A 169 24.33 -0.82 -25.13
N THR A 170 24.14 -0.10 -24.04
CA THR A 170 23.02 0.83 -23.84
C THR A 170 23.50 2.28 -23.78
N MET A 171 22.56 3.24 -23.84
CA MET A 171 22.88 4.64 -23.68
C MET A 171 23.49 4.96 -22.29
N SER A 172 23.24 4.12 -21.29
CA SER A 172 23.81 4.27 -19.95
C SER A 172 25.33 4.15 -19.95
N GLU A 173 25.87 3.17 -20.69
CA GLU A 173 27.32 3.04 -20.90
C GLU A 173 27.86 4.21 -21.73
N LEU A 174 27.13 4.59 -22.78
CA LEU A 174 27.56 5.60 -23.75
C LEU A 174 27.57 7.03 -23.19
N LYS A 175 26.75 7.33 -22.16
CA LYS A 175 26.75 8.60 -21.43
C LYS A 175 28.10 8.97 -20.84
N TYR A 176 28.99 8.00 -20.61
CA TYR A 176 30.37 8.30 -20.20
C TYR A 176 31.13 9.15 -21.24
N TYR A 177 30.88 8.90 -22.52
CA TYR A 177 31.53 9.59 -23.64
C TYR A 177 30.83 10.91 -23.98
N ILE A 178 29.50 10.97 -23.77
CA ILE A 178 28.68 12.17 -23.97
C ILE A 178 27.72 12.44 -22.78
N PRO A 179 28.22 13.00 -21.66
CA PRO A 179 27.43 13.14 -20.43
C PRO A 179 26.17 14.01 -20.55
N GLU A 180 26.15 14.93 -21.52
CA GLU A 180 25.05 15.88 -21.72
C GLU A 180 23.91 15.29 -22.57
N ILE A 181 24.04 14.05 -23.07
CA ILE A 181 23.03 13.45 -23.95
C ILE A 181 21.72 13.19 -23.19
N ALA A 182 20.64 13.81 -23.66
CA ALA A 182 19.29 13.53 -23.22
C ALA A 182 18.70 12.45 -24.13
N TYR A 183 18.58 11.24 -23.62
CA TYR A 183 17.98 10.12 -24.33
C TYR A 183 16.92 9.44 -23.46
N VAL A 184 15.82 9.04 -24.10
CA VAL A 184 14.73 8.30 -23.49
C VAL A 184 14.61 6.97 -24.22
N THR A 185 14.87 5.88 -23.50
CA THR A 185 14.75 4.53 -24.05
C THR A 185 13.27 4.20 -24.25
N LYS A 186 12.84 4.07 -25.50
CA LYS A 186 11.47 3.66 -25.84
C LYS A 186 11.38 2.15 -25.90
N ILE A 187 10.38 1.60 -25.22
CA ILE A 187 10.13 0.16 -25.15
C ILE A 187 8.71 -0.08 -25.65
N ASP A 188 8.59 -0.63 -26.85
CA ASP A 188 7.33 -1.10 -27.42
C ASP A 188 7.00 -2.51 -26.85
N SER A 189 6.04 -3.23 -27.44
CA SER A 189 5.62 -4.53 -26.90
C SER A 189 6.81 -5.50 -26.84
N LYS A 190 7.07 -6.04 -25.64
CA LYS A 190 8.21 -6.93 -25.40
C LYS A 190 7.83 -8.09 -24.50
N ILE A 191 7.93 -9.29 -25.05
CA ILE A 191 7.87 -10.55 -24.29
C ILE A 191 9.29 -10.99 -24.00
N MET A 192 9.66 -11.09 -22.72
CA MET A 192 11.02 -11.49 -22.33
C MET A 192 11.27 -12.97 -22.64
N LYS A 193 12.40 -13.29 -23.27
CA LYS A 193 12.80 -14.67 -23.58
C LYS A 193 13.24 -15.40 -22.30
N LYS A 194 12.89 -16.68 -22.20
CA LYS A 194 13.22 -17.53 -21.03
C LYS A 194 14.73 -17.55 -20.77
N GLY A 195 15.13 -17.33 -19.51
CA GLY A 195 16.54 -17.28 -19.10
C GLY A 195 17.23 -15.93 -19.29
N MET A 196 16.56 -14.92 -19.87
CA MET A 196 17.09 -13.56 -19.96
C MET A 196 16.54 -12.68 -18.82
N ASN A 197 17.44 -11.92 -18.18
CA ASN A 197 17.07 -10.84 -17.28
C ASN A 197 17.12 -9.52 -18.06
N LEU A 198 16.08 -8.71 -17.93
CA LEU A 198 16.04 -7.36 -18.52
C LEU A 198 16.29 -6.34 -17.42
N ARG A 199 17.17 -5.39 -17.69
CA ARG A 199 17.45 -4.28 -16.77
C ARG A 199 17.09 -2.97 -17.45
N LEU A 200 16.21 -2.21 -16.81
CA LEU A 200 15.83 -0.86 -17.20
C LEU A 200 16.45 0.12 -16.20
N VAL A 201 17.13 1.12 -16.75
CA VAL A 201 17.85 2.17 -16.03
C VAL A 201 17.59 3.52 -16.71
N ASP A 202 17.80 4.62 -16.00
CA ASP A 202 17.60 5.98 -16.51
C ASP A 202 16.16 6.25 -17.01
N ASN A 203 16.00 7.15 -17.98
CA ASN A 203 14.71 7.57 -18.50
C ASN A 203 14.19 6.55 -19.53
N CYS A 204 13.05 5.94 -19.23
CA CYS A 204 12.40 4.98 -20.12
C CYS A 204 10.95 5.40 -20.41
N GLU A 205 10.49 5.10 -21.62
CA GLU A 205 9.09 5.17 -22.02
C GLU A 205 8.61 3.77 -22.39
N ILE A 206 7.71 3.20 -21.59
CA ILE A 206 7.05 1.93 -21.91
C ILE A 206 5.80 2.27 -22.71
N LYS A 207 5.86 2.08 -24.03
CA LYS A 207 4.78 2.42 -24.97
C LYS A 207 3.66 1.39 -24.97
N GLU A 208 4.03 0.12 -24.88
CA GLU A 208 3.08 -0.99 -24.89
C GLU A 208 3.41 -1.98 -23.76
N THR A 209 2.81 -3.17 -23.79
CA THR A 209 2.90 -4.12 -22.69
C THR A 209 4.26 -4.82 -22.64
N ILE A 210 4.86 -4.90 -21.44
CA ILE A 210 6.01 -5.79 -21.16
C ILE A 210 5.50 -7.03 -20.45
N ILE A 211 5.86 -8.22 -20.94
CA ILE A 211 5.52 -9.50 -20.28
C ILE A 211 6.79 -10.12 -19.70
N VAL A 212 6.74 -10.43 -18.40
CA VAL A 212 7.81 -11.06 -17.61
C VAL A 212 7.40 -12.51 -17.25
N PRO A 213 7.70 -13.51 -18.10
CA PRO A 213 7.25 -14.88 -17.90
C PRO A 213 8.10 -15.65 -16.86
N THR A 214 7.65 -16.85 -16.51
CA THR A 214 8.35 -17.78 -15.62
C THR A 214 9.82 -17.99 -15.97
N GLY A 215 10.68 -17.85 -14.95
CA GLY A 215 12.13 -18.03 -15.08
C GLY A 215 12.87 -16.81 -15.65
N THR A 216 12.23 -15.65 -15.67
CA THR A 216 12.85 -14.38 -16.05
C THR A 216 12.72 -13.34 -14.94
N THR A 217 13.63 -12.37 -14.90
CA THR A 217 13.57 -11.24 -13.96
C THR A 217 13.66 -9.91 -14.69
N LEU A 218 12.72 -9.01 -14.39
CA LEU A 218 12.80 -7.59 -14.79
C LEU A 218 13.34 -6.77 -13.62
N TYR A 219 14.46 -6.09 -13.85
CA TYR A 219 15.05 -5.14 -12.93
C TYR A 219 14.79 -3.72 -13.41
N ILE A 220 14.24 -2.87 -12.54
CA ILE A 220 14.12 -1.44 -12.76
C ILE A 220 14.92 -0.76 -11.65
N ALA A 221 15.97 -0.02 -12.01
CA ALA A 221 16.87 0.57 -11.02
C ALA A 221 17.30 1.97 -11.43
N ASN A 222 17.19 2.95 -10.51
CA ASN A 222 17.56 4.35 -10.77
C ASN A 222 16.89 4.90 -12.04
N ALA A 223 15.62 4.55 -12.26
CA ALA A 223 14.92 4.83 -13.49
C ALA A 223 13.74 5.79 -13.28
N VAL A 224 13.48 6.64 -14.27
CA VAL A 224 12.20 7.36 -14.40
C VAL A 224 11.47 6.77 -15.58
N ILE A 225 10.37 6.06 -15.31
CA ILE A 225 9.60 5.35 -16.32
C ILE A 225 8.27 6.07 -16.54
N HIS A 226 8.05 6.51 -17.77
CA HIS A 226 6.76 6.97 -18.25
C HIS A 226 6.00 5.78 -18.85
N MET A 227 4.88 5.43 -18.21
CA MET A 227 4.10 4.25 -18.52
C MET A 227 2.91 4.62 -19.41
N TYR A 228 2.98 4.30 -20.70
CA TYR A 228 1.83 4.29 -21.62
C TYR A 228 1.26 2.89 -21.79
N GLY A 229 2.06 1.85 -21.53
CA GLY A 229 1.63 0.47 -21.44
C GLY A 229 1.66 -0.07 -20.01
N THR A 230 1.46 -1.38 -19.87
CA THR A 230 1.41 -2.09 -18.59
C THR A 230 2.55 -3.10 -18.47
N ILE A 231 3.08 -3.31 -17.27
CA ILE A 231 4.00 -4.44 -17.00
C ILE A 231 3.17 -5.61 -16.48
N ILE A 232 3.18 -6.74 -17.19
CA ILE A 232 2.55 -7.99 -16.78
C ILE A 232 3.63 -8.95 -16.29
N VAL A 233 3.61 -9.28 -15.00
CA VAL A 233 4.49 -10.28 -14.40
C VAL A 233 3.73 -11.60 -14.33
N ASP A 234 4.18 -12.61 -15.08
CA ASP A 234 3.45 -13.85 -15.30
C ASP A 234 4.31 -15.08 -14.95
N GLY A 235 4.45 -15.35 -13.65
CA GLY A 235 5.32 -16.38 -13.07
C GLY A 235 6.79 -15.96 -12.94
N GLY A 236 7.15 -14.76 -13.40
CA GLY A 236 8.49 -14.19 -13.30
C GLY A 236 8.74 -13.42 -11.99
N LYS A 237 9.87 -12.71 -11.95
CA LYS A 237 10.24 -11.82 -10.85
C LYS A 237 10.37 -10.37 -11.32
N LEU A 238 9.86 -9.42 -10.53
CA LEU A 238 10.02 -7.99 -10.75
C LEU A 238 10.72 -7.37 -9.55
N VAL A 239 11.81 -6.64 -9.80
CA VAL A 239 12.55 -5.92 -8.76
C VAL A 239 12.67 -4.46 -9.17
N ILE A 240 12.12 -3.55 -8.35
CA ILE A 240 12.16 -2.10 -8.58
C ILE A 240 12.90 -1.43 -7.42
N ARG A 241 13.91 -0.61 -7.73
CA ARG A 241 14.72 0.10 -6.74
C ARG A 241 14.99 1.53 -7.15
N ASP A 242 14.89 2.47 -6.21
CA ASP A 242 15.33 3.86 -6.38
C ASP A 242 14.75 4.52 -7.64
N SER A 243 13.47 4.25 -7.93
CA SER A 243 12.88 4.58 -9.23
C SER A 243 11.58 5.37 -9.10
N LYS A 244 11.12 5.95 -10.21
CA LYS A 244 9.83 6.62 -10.31
C LYS A 244 9.07 6.10 -11.51
N LEU A 245 7.88 5.57 -11.29
CA LEU A 245 6.95 5.16 -12.34
C LEU A 245 5.82 6.19 -12.40
N VAL A 246 5.55 6.72 -13.59
CA VAL A 246 4.53 7.76 -13.83
C VAL A 246 3.54 7.24 -14.85
N ASN A 247 2.26 7.16 -14.47
CA ASN A 247 1.21 6.80 -15.41
C ASN A 247 1.03 7.91 -16.45
N LYS A 248 1.08 7.54 -17.72
CA LYS A 248 0.79 8.37 -18.89
C LYS A 248 -0.34 7.80 -19.73
N ASP A 249 -0.81 6.60 -19.41
CA ASP A 249 -1.90 5.95 -20.10
C ASP A 249 -3.25 6.45 -19.57
N GLN A 250 -4.13 6.86 -20.49
CA GLN A 250 -5.50 7.23 -20.16
C GLN A 250 -6.46 6.03 -20.14
N GLU A 251 -6.05 4.93 -20.76
CA GLU A 251 -6.89 3.75 -20.98
C GLU A 251 -6.57 2.62 -19.98
N SER A 252 -5.30 2.34 -19.68
CA SER A 252 -4.95 1.32 -18.68
C SER A 252 -5.32 1.74 -17.26
N ASP A 253 -5.99 0.82 -16.57
CA ASP A 253 -6.39 0.95 -15.19
C ASP A 253 -5.26 0.66 -14.17
N THR A 254 -4.15 0.01 -14.58
CA THR A 254 -3.13 -0.48 -13.65
C THR A 254 -1.74 -0.47 -14.28
N LEU A 255 -0.74 0.07 -13.57
CA LEU A 255 0.66 0.10 -14.06
C LEU A 255 1.32 -1.28 -14.12
N ILE A 256 1.11 -2.10 -13.08
CA ILE A 256 1.71 -3.43 -12.93
C ILE A 256 0.61 -4.44 -12.62
N VAL A 257 0.50 -5.46 -13.45
CA VAL A 257 -0.41 -6.60 -13.25
C VAL A 257 0.43 -7.83 -12.96
N VAL A 258 0.15 -8.52 -11.85
CA VAL A 258 0.92 -9.66 -11.38
C VAL A 258 0.01 -10.88 -11.35
N LYS A 259 0.38 -11.88 -12.15
CA LYS A 259 -0.35 -13.12 -12.38
C LYS A 259 0.52 -14.31 -12.05
N ASN A 260 -0.12 -15.48 -11.87
CA ASN A 260 0.55 -16.72 -11.50
C ASN A 260 1.46 -16.53 -10.26
N PHE A 261 2.20 -17.57 -9.86
CA PHE A 261 3.05 -17.46 -8.67
C PHE A 261 4.30 -16.61 -8.97
N SER A 262 4.15 -15.29 -8.90
CA SER A 262 5.18 -14.27 -9.20
C SER A 262 5.73 -13.62 -7.93
N GLU A 263 6.96 -13.12 -7.99
CA GLU A 263 7.59 -12.38 -6.88
C GLU A 263 7.83 -10.92 -7.29
N VAL A 264 7.30 -9.98 -6.51
CA VAL A 264 7.51 -8.55 -6.73
C VAL A 264 8.16 -7.92 -5.51
N GLU A 265 9.30 -7.29 -5.73
CA GLU A 265 10.03 -6.55 -4.70
C GLU A 265 10.23 -5.08 -5.11
N ILE A 266 9.85 -4.16 -4.24
CA ILE A 266 9.87 -2.72 -4.47
C ILE A 266 10.56 -2.04 -3.30
N TYR A 267 11.58 -1.24 -3.60
CA TYR A 267 12.36 -0.49 -2.61
C TYR A 267 12.52 0.96 -3.04
N ASN A 268 12.30 1.91 -2.12
CA ASN A 268 12.53 3.34 -2.33
C ASN A 268 12.00 3.85 -3.68
N THR A 269 10.75 3.53 -4.00
CA THR A 269 10.17 3.80 -5.33
C THR A 269 8.91 4.63 -5.23
N ASN A 270 8.73 5.55 -6.19
CA ASN A 270 7.56 6.42 -6.29
C ASN A 270 6.64 5.97 -7.44
N PHE A 271 5.37 5.76 -7.15
CA PHE A 271 4.31 5.47 -8.12
C PHE A 271 3.34 6.65 -8.17
N ASP A 272 3.40 7.44 -9.25
CA ASP A 272 2.45 8.52 -9.54
C ASP A 272 1.41 8.01 -10.55
N CYS A 273 0.22 7.65 -10.06
CA CYS A 273 -0.85 7.14 -10.91
C CYS A 273 -1.68 8.23 -11.59
N ARG A 274 -1.39 9.51 -11.32
CA ARG A 274 -1.97 10.70 -12.00
C ARG A 274 -3.50 10.79 -11.99
N TYR A 275 -4.15 10.13 -11.04
CA TYR A 275 -5.60 9.93 -10.95
C TYR A 275 -6.20 9.15 -12.13
N MET A 276 -5.42 8.25 -12.74
CA MET A 276 -5.82 7.52 -13.96
C MET A 276 -6.03 6.02 -13.72
N GLY A 277 -5.73 5.52 -12.51
CA GLY A 277 -5.88 4.11 -12.16
C GLY A 277 -5.17 3.73 -10.87
N SER A 278 -4.65 2.51 -10.83
CA SER A 278 -3.95 1.87 -9.70
C SER A 278 -2.49 1.57 -10.02
N ALA A 279 -1.69 1.29 -9.00
CA ALA A 279 -0.28 0.95 -9.21
C ALA A 279 -0.10 -0.55 -9.45
N ILE A 280 -0.65 -1.40 -8.57
CA ILE A 280 -0.41 -2.84 -8.60
C ILE A 280 -1.72 -3.61 -8.46
N ASP A 281 -1.93 -4.57 -9.35
CA ASP A 281 -3.01 -5.54 -9.28
C ASP A 281 -2.41 -6.95 -9.29
N GLN A 282 -2.46 -7.63 -8.14
CA GLN A 282 -1.76 -8.89 -7.94
C GLN A 282 -2.71 -10.02 -7.56
N ASP A 283 -2.84 -10.99 -8.45
CA ASP A 283 -3.76 -12.12 -8.31
C ASP A 283 -3.17 -13.30 -7.54
N ASN A 284 -1.83 -13.42 -7.48
CA ASN A 284 -1.13 -14.52 -6.81
C ASN A 284 0.33 -14.13 -6.49
N GLY A 285 1.07 -14.98 -5.77
CA GLY A 285 2.50 -14.81 -5.52
C GLY A 285 2.84 -14.05 -4.24
N LYS A 286 3.96 -13.32 -4.25
CA LYS A 286 4.47 -12.56 -3.09
C LYS A 286 4.74 -11.11 -3.45
N LEU A 287 4.48 -10.20 -2.51
CA LEU A 287 4.71 -8.77 -2.67
C LEU A 287 5.48 -8.21 -1.48
N LYS A 288 6.61 -7.56 -1.77
CA LYS A 288 7.40 -6.83 -0.78
C LYS A 288 7.58 -5.39 -1.21
N VAL A 289 7.22 -4.45 -0.33
CA VAL A 289 7.27 -3.01 -0.56
C VAL A 289 7.91 -2.33 0.63
N ILE A 290 9.00 -1.61 0.41
CA ILE A 290 9.76 -0.94 1.47
C ILE A 290 10.09 0.49 1.06
N ASP A 291 9.92 1.44 1.99
CA ASP A 291 10.30 2.85 1.85
C ASP A 291 9.73 3.51 0.57
N SER A 292 8.54 3.09 0.12
CA SER A 292 7.99 3.47 -1.18
C SER A 292 6.76 4.36 -1.06
N LYS A 293 6.41 5.07 -2.14
CA LYS A 293 5.28 6.00 -2.18
C LYS A 293 4.32 5.64 -3.31
N PHE A 294 3.03 5.58 -2.99
CA PHE A 294 1.94 5.34 -3.94
C PHE A 294 0.94 6.48 -3.84
N PHE A 295 0.67 7.16 -4.95
CA PHE A 295 -0.14 8.36 -4.87
C PHE A 295 -0.91 8.71 -6.14
N HIS A 296 -1.94 9.54 -5.94
CA HIS A 296 -2.89 9.96 -6.97
C HIS A 296 -3.53 8.75 -7.66
N THR A 297 -4.14 7.84 -6.91
CA THR A 297 -4.81 6.65 -7.47
C THR A 297 -6.31 6.85 -7.54
N THR A 298 -6.96 6.30 -8.57
CA THR A 298 -8.42 6.33 -8.75
C THR A 298 -8.94 4.99 -9.27
N LYS A 299 -10.27 4.80 -9.26
CA LYS A 299 -11.03 3.63 -9.76
C LYS A 299 -10.82 2.32 -8.99
N LYS A 300 -9.59 2.03 -8.55
CA LYS A 300 -9.12 0.81 -7.90
C LYS A 300 -8.21 1.19 -6.73
N SER A 301 -8.05 0.27 -5.79
CA SER A 301 -7.06 0.38 -4.72
C SER A 301 -5.66 0.61 -5.30
N ALA A 302 -4.81 1.42 -4.66
CA ALA A 302 -3.44 1.63 -5.13
C ALA A 302 -2.69 0.30 -5.29
N ILE A 303 -2.86 -0.60 -4.32
CA ILE A 303 -2.44 -2.00 -4.40
C ILE A 303 -3.65 -2.90 -4.11
N ARG A 304 -3.94 -3.81 -5.03
CA ARG A 304 -4.89 -4.91 -4.86
C ARG A 304 -4.13 -6.23 -4.79
N PHE A 305 -4.41 -7.06 -3.78
CA PHE A 305 -3.61 -8.25 -3.49
C PHE A 305 -4.44 -9.49 -3.12
N TRP A 306 -4.28 -10.56 -3.91
CA TRP A 306 -4.77 -11.94 -3.73
C TRP A 306 -3.60 -12.95 -3.71
N GLY A 307 -2.41 -12.50 -3.33
CA GLY A 307 -1.25 -13.37 -3.17
C GLY A 307 -1.22 -14.17 -1.89
N SER A 308 -0.09 -14.82 -1.66
CA SER A 308 0.20 -15.68 -0.51
C SER A 308 0.90 -14.94 0.64
N GLU A 309 1.78 -13.98 0.32
CA GLU A 309 2.58 -13.25 1.31
C GLU A 309 2.74 -11.78 0.91
N ILE A 310 2.45 -10.87 1.84
CA ILE A 310 2.58 -9.43 1.65
C ILE A 310 3.38 -8.77 2.79
N HIS A 311 4.41 -8.00 2.44
CA HIS A 311 5.21 -7.23 3.40
C HIS A 311 5.30 -5.79 2.94
N ILE A 312 4.68 -4.87 3.68
CA ILE A 312 4.75 -3.43 3.41
C ILE A 312 5.35 -2.74 4.63
N GLU A 313 6.47 -2.04 4.45
CA GLU A 313 7.15 -1.34 5.54
C GLU A 313 7.52 0.09 5.16
N ASN A 314 7.34 1.01 6.11
CA ASN A 314 7.78 2.41 6.03
C ASN A 314 7.34 3.15 4.75
N SER A 315 6.16 2.80 4.23
CA SER A 315 5.68 3.31 2.95
C SER A 315 4.56 4.34 3.13
N LEU A 316 4.42 5.24 2.15
CA LEU A 316 3.41 6.30 2.13
C LEU A 316 2.37 6.04 1.03
N PHE A 317 1.11 6.10 1.42
CA PHE A 317 -0.03 6.12 0.50
C PHE A 317 -0.74 7.46 0.68
N HIS A 318 -0.84 8.26 -0.38
CA HIS A 318 -1.57 9.53 -0.29
C HIS A 318 -2.42 9.83 -1.51
N ASP A 319 -3.56 10.48 -1.29
CA ASP A 319 -4.53 10.80 -2.33
C ASP A 319 -4.97 9.57 -3.14
N CYS A 320 -5.29 8.50 -2.40
CA CYS A 320 -5.82 7.25 -2.95
C CYS A 320 -7.34 7.26 -2.85
N LEU A 321 -8.05 7.20 -3.98
CA LEU A 321 -9.50 7.37 -4.03
C LEU A 321 -10.17 6.21 -4.77
N THR A 322 -11.23 5.64 -4.19
CA THR A 322 -12.02 4.59 -4.86
C THR A 322 -13.47 4.57 -4.37
N ASN A 323 -14.39 4.09 -5.20
CA ASN A 323 -15.75 3.76 -4.79
C ASN A 323 -15.91 2.31 -4.32
N LYS A 324 -14.80 1.56 -4.29
CA LYS A 324 -14.68 0.19 -3.75
C LYS A 324 -14.10 0.23 -2.34
N ASP A 325 -13.70 -0.90 -1.81
CA ASP A 325 -13.10 -1.00 -0.47
C ASP A 325 -11.58 -0.83 -0.52
N GLY A 326 -10.99 -0.26 0.53
CA GLY A 326 -9.53 -0.15 0.69
C GLY A 326 -8.87 0.71 -0.38
N ALA A 327 -8.90 2.04 -0.27
CA ALA A 327 -8.40 2.91 -1.34
C ALA A 327 -6.89 2.81 -1.58
N ALA A 328 -6.12 2.67 -0.51
CA ALA A 328 -4.68 2.42 -0.61
C ALA A 328 -4.43 0.92 -0.82
N LEU A 329 -4.97 0.09 0.08
CA LEU A 329 -4.71 -1.35 0.11
C LEU A 329 -6.01 -2.12 0.19
N LYS A 330 -6.19 -3.07 -0.73
CA LYS A 330 -7.23 -4.11 -0.63
C LYS A 330 -6.55 -5.48 -0.68
N ILE A 331 -6.60 -6.19 0.44
CA ILE A 331 -5.90 -7.46 0.65
C ILE A 331 -6.91 -8.55 0.98
N GLU A 332 -7.00 -9.53 0.11
CA GLU A 332 -8.09 -10.51 0.13
C GLU A 332 -7.59 -11.94 0.34
N THR A 333 -6.28 -12.20 0.33
CA THR A 333 -5.73 -13.49 0.75
C THR A 333 -4.31 -13.32 1.28
N GLY A 334 -3.77 -14.40 1.84
CA GLY A 334 -2.39 -14.49 2.26
C GLY A 334 -2.15 -14.01 3.68
N ASN A 335 -0.89 -14.05 4.09
CA ASN A 335 -0.43 -13.58 5.39
C ASN A 335 0.58 -12.45 5.19
N GLY A 336 0.73 -11.59 6.19
CA GLY A 336 1.60 -10.46 5.99
C GLY A 336 1.63 -9.42 7.10
N ILE A 337 2.38 -8.37 6.82
CA ILE A 337 2.56 -7.26 7.74
C ILE A 337 2.59 -5.94 6.98
N ILE A 338 1.90 -4.96 7.53
CA ILE A 338 1.90 -3.55 7.15
C ILE A 338 2.43 -2.79 8.38
N LYS A 339 3.62 -2.22 8.28
CA LYS A 339 4.32 -1.66 9.44
C LYS A 339 4.91 -0.28 9.15
N GLY A 340 4.77 0.66 10.09
CA GLY A 340 5.42 1.97 9.96
C GLY A 340 4.90 2.79 8.78
N CYS A 341 3.71 2.45 8.26
CA CYS A 341 3.19 3.07 7.05
C CYS A 341 2.35 4.30 7.37
N THR A 342 2.27 5.23 6.43
CA THR A 342 1.42 6.42 6.53
C THR A 342 0.40 6.42 5.41
N PHE A 343 -0.86 6.68 5.78
CA PHE A 343 -1.99 6.80 4.88
C PHE A 343 -2.59 8.20 5.04
N GLU A 344 -2.57 9.01 4.00
CA GLU A 344 -3.12 10.36 4.01
C GLU A 344 -4.18 10.55 2.92
N ASN A 345 -5.30 11.19 3.28
CA ASN A 345 -6.35 11.58 2.34
C ASN A 345 -6.82 10.41 1.44
N CYS A 346 -7.10 9.26 2.08
CA CYS A 346 -7.59 8.08 1.39
C CYS A 346 -9.11 7.97 1.55
N GLU A 347 -9.85 7.77 0.45
CA GLU A 347 -11.31 7.65 0.46
C GLU A 347 -11.77 6.36 -0.22
N ALA A 348 -12.59 5.58 0.50
CA ALA A 348 -13.16 4.32 0.02
C ALA A 348 -14.65 4.19 0.38
N LYS A 349 -15.30 3.12 -0.10
CA LYS A 349 -16.61 2.68 0.41
C LYS A 349 -16.47 2.15 1.83
N ASN A 350 -15.65 1.13 2.04
CA ASN A 350 -15.26 0.64 3.36
C ASN A 350 -13.74 0.65 3.49
N GLY A 351 -13.24 0.88 4.71
CA GLY A 351 -11.80 0.89 4.96
C GLY A 351 -11.13 2.00 4.18
N GLY A 352 -11.34 3.26 4.59
CA GLY A 352 -10.95 4.44 3.81
C GLY A 352 -9.54 4.37 3.22
N ALA A 353 -8.59 3.78 3.97
CA ALA A 353 -7.28 3.42 3.46
C ALA A 353 -7.13 1.91 3.18
N ILE A 354 -7.50 1.05 4.14
CA ILE A 354 -7.20 -0.39 4.11
C ILE A 354 -8.48 -1.20 4.26
N ASP A 355 -8.66 -2.15 3.35
CA ASP A 355 -9.59 -3.27 3.47
C ASP A 355 -8.77 -4.58 3.50
N THR A 356 -8.89 -5.35 4.58
CA THR A 356 -8.06 -6.53 4.78
C THR A 356 -8.72 -7.58 5.68
N ARG A 357 -8.02 -8.69 5.95
CA ARG A 357 -8.54 -9.85 6.68
C ARG A 357 -7.55 -10.46 7.65
N ASP A 358 -8.03 -11.44 8.41
CA ASP A 358 -7.22 -12.32 9.25
C ASP A 358 -5.98 -12.83 8.50
N GLY A 359 -4.84 -12.87 9.20
CA GLY A 359 -3.53 -13.19 8.65
C GLY A 359 -2.67 -11.97 8.32
N ILE A 360 -3.26 -10.77 8.27
CA ILE A 360 -2.54 -9.51 8.07
C ILE A 360 -2.38 -8.76 9.39
N MET A 361 -1.14 -8.38 9.71
CA MET A 361 -0.83 -7.50 10.83
C MET A 361 -0.67 -6.05 10.37
N ILE A 362 -1.27 -5.09 11.07
CA ILE A 362 -1.14 -3.65 10.84
C ILE A 362 -0.57 -3.00 12.10
N LEU A 363 0.69 -2.57 12.04
CA LEU A 363 1.45 -2.15 13.22
C LEU A 363 2.04 -0.76 13.02
N ASN A 364 2.05 0.06 14.08
CA ASN A 364 2.78 1.33 14.14
C ASN A 364 2.50 2.24 12.93
N SER A 365 1.25 2.30 12.47
CA SER A 365 0.88 3.00 11.23
C SER A 365 0.01 4.21 11.52
N LYS A 366 0.07 5.20 10.63
CA LYS A 366 -0.62 6.48 10.80
C LYS A 366 -1.66 6.68 9.71
N PHE A 367 -2.86 7.05 10.11
CA PHE A 367 -3.99 7.35 9.23
C PHE A 367 -4.43 8.78 9.45
N SER A 368 -4.44 9.58 8.39
CA SER A 368 -4.79 10.99 8.48
C SER A 368 -5.76 11.40 7.38
N LYS A 369 -6.86 12.03 7.78
CA LYS A 369 -7.94 12.46 6.87
C LYS A 369 -8.46 11.33 5.98
N CYS A 370 -8.43 10.09 6.47
CA CYS A 370 -9.04 8.96 5.75
C CYS A 370 -10.55 8.97 5.95
N SER A 371 -11.31 8.60 4.93
CA SER A 371 -12.77 8.55 5.04
C SER A 371 -13.39 7.33 4.35
N ALA A 372 -14.45 6.82 4.96
CA ALA A 372 -15.29 5.77 4.39
C ALA A 372 -16.74 6.26 4.26
N LYS A 373 -17.42 5.85 3.19
CA LYS A 373 -18.86 6.11 2.99
C LYS A 373 -19.75 5.14 3.79
N GLY A 374 -19.26 3.92 3.98
CA GLY A 374 -19.88 2.88 4.79
C GLY A 374 -19.16 2.78 6.13
N TYR A 375 -18.23 1.83 6.23
CA TYR A 375 -17.64 1.41 7.50
C TYR A 375 -16.11 1.52 7.50
N GLY A 376 -15.52 1.78 8.67
CA GLY A 376 -14.07 1.77 8.86
C GLY A 376 -13.41 2.97 8.19
N ALA A 377 -13.39 4.12 8.86
CA ALA A 377 -12.88 5.37 8.28
C ALA A 377 -11.44 5.24 7.74
N ALA A 378 -10.63 4.40 8.38
CA ALA A 378 -9.28 4.09 7.95
C ALA A 378 -9.13 2.61 7.60
N ILE A 379 -9.55 1.70 8.50
CA ILE A 379 -9.35 0.26 8.35
C ILE A 379 -10.68 -0.47 8.48
N PHE A 380 -10.95 -1.34 7.50
CA PHE A 380 -11.97 -2.38 7.57
C PHE A 380 -11.28 -3.74 7.63
N TYR A 381 -11.48 -4.47 8.73
CA TYR A 381 -10.74 -5.71 9.02
C TYR A 381 -11.70 -6.89 9.14
N HIS A 382 -11.64 -7.82 8.18
CA HIS A 382 -12.40 -9.07 8.20
C HIS A 382 -11.76 -10.07 9.18
N GLY A 383 -12.31 -10.17 10.38
CA GLY A 383 -11.78 -11.00 11.46
C GLY A 383 -11.74 -10.29 12.81
N GLU A 384 -11.12 -10.92 13.81
CA GLU A 384 -11.00 -10.33 15.15
C GLU A 384 -9.75 -9.43 15.25
N VAL A 385 -9.95 -8.21 15.75
CA VAL A 385 -8.86 -7.33 16.11
C VAL A 385 -8.39 -7.62 17.53
N LYS A 386 -7.12 -7.97 17.65
CA LYS A 386 -6.34 -8.21 18.87
C LYS A 386 -4.99 -7.49 18.73
N SER A 387 -3.88 -8.21 18.94
CA SER A 387 -2.52 -7.67 18.74
C SER A 387 -2.11 -7.50 17.28
N ASN A 388 -2.86 -8.09 16.34
CA ASN A 388 -2.66 -7.99 14.90
C ASN A 388 -2.85 -6.56 14.38
N VAL A 389 -3.74 -5.75 14.97
CA VAL A 389 -3.84 -4.31 14.66
C VAL A 389 -3.52 -3.53 15.92
N SER A 390 -2.35 -2.90 15.97
CA SER A 390 -1.92 -2.20 17.19
C SER A 390 -1.05 -0.98 16.91
N HIS A 391 -1.02 -0.08 17.89
CA HIS A 391 -0.20 1.15 17.86
C HIS A 391 -0.47 2.01 16.61
N CYS A 392 -1.73 2.05 16.16
CA CYS A 392 -2.13 2.89 15.03
C CYS A 392 -2.62 4.25 15.51
N GLU A 393 -2.24 5.31 14.81
CA GLU A 393 -2.69 6.68 15.07
C GLU A 393 -3.74 7.09 14.04
N TYR A 394 -4.89 7.62 14.50
CA TYR A 394 -5.95 8.13 13.63
C TYR A 394 -6.16 9.62 13.84
N ILE A 395 -6.02 10.40 12.78
CA ILE A 395 -6.12 11.87 12.82
C ILE A 395 -7.18 12.35 11.84
N LYS A 396 -8.27 12.92 12.36
CA LYS A 396 -9.33 13.53 11.55
C LYS A 396 -9.93 12.56 10.51
N CYS A 397 -10.01 11.27 10.85
CA CYS A 397 -10.66 10.27 10.01
C CYS A 397 -12.18 10.33 10.19
N ARG A 398 -12.94 9.95 9.16
CA ARG A 398 -14.42 10.00 9.18
C ARG A 398 -15.08 8.72 8.64
N PRO A 399 -16.07 8.15 9.33
CA PRO A 399 -16.69 8.62 10.58
C PRO A 399 -15.80 8.55 11.83
N GLU A 400 -16.01 9.45 12.79
CA GLU A 400 -15.29 9.45 14.08
C GLU A 400 -15.76 8.27 14.95
N LYS A 401 -14.87 7.70 15.78
CA LYS A 401 -15.09 6.49 16.62
C LYS A 401 -15.23 5.17 15.86
N GLU A 402 -15.16 5.23 14.54
CA GLU A 402 -15.26 4.08 13.62
C GLU A 402 -14.05 4.06 12.69
N GLU A 403 -12.90 4.52 13.16
CA GLU A 403 -11.68 4.56 12.36
C GLU A 403 -11.17 3.16 12.03
N LEU A 404 -11.33 2.24 12.97
CA LEU A 404 -11.11 0.82 12.82
C LEU A 404 -12.41 0.08 13.07
N ILE A 405 -12.86 -0.69 12.07
CA ILE A 405 -13.96 -1.64 12.23
C ILE A 405 -13.44 -3.05 12.03
N GLN A 406 -13.82 -3.94 12.96
CA GLN A 406 -13.68 -5.38 12.79
C GLN A 406 -15.00 -5.97 12.29
N TYR A 407 -14.94 -6.88 11.33
CA TYR A 407 -16.10 -7.54 10.76
C TYR A 407 -16.03 -9.04 11.07
N ILE A 408 -16.87 -9.47 12.00
CA ILE A 408 -16.96 -10.87 12.44
C ILE A 408 -18.14 -11.50 11.72
N THR A 409 -17.86 -12.42 10.81
CA THR A 409 -18.88 -13.12 10.03
C THR A 409 -18.64 -14.63 10.04
N SER A 410 -19.70 -15.39 10.30
CA SER A 410 -19.73 -16.85 10.14
C SER A 410 -21.18 -17.35 10.15
N ASN A 411 -21.39 -18.50 9.52
CA ASN A 411 -22.65 -19.24 9.60
C ASN A 411 -22.75 -20.10 10.87
N GLU A 412 -21.61 -20.39 11.51
CA GLU A 412 -21.57 -21.19 12.73
C GLU A 412 -21.89 -20.32 13.95
N GLU A 413 -22.66 -20.86 14.88
CA GLU A 413 -22.95 -20.19 16.15
C GLU A 413 -21.67 -20.10 17.00
N LYS A 414 -21.30 -18.88 17.39
CA LYS A 414 -20.23 -18.66 18.35
C LYS A 414 -20.79 -18.81 19.77
N VAL A 415 -20.27 -19.78 20.50
CA VAL A 415 -20.63 -20.03 21.90
C VAL A 415 -19.63 -19.33 22.81
N ILE A 416 -20.11 -18.43 23.65
CA ILE A 416 -19.32 -17.77 24.69
C ILE A 416 -19.60 -18.47 26.03
N ASP A 417 -18.60 -19.19 26.53
CA ASP A 417 -18.61 -19.91 27.81
C ASP A 417 -17.61 -19.35 28.84
N HIS A 418 -16.85 -18.33 28.45
CA HIS A 418 -15.92 -17.56 29.27
C HIS A 418 -16.08 -16.07 28.99
N GLU A 419 -15.13 -15.24 29.44
CA GLU A 419 -15.14 -13.80 29.19
C GLU A 419 -14.77 -13.47 27.74
N TYR A 420 -15.64 -12.70 27.08
CA TYR A 420 -15.42 -12.17 25.74
C TYR A 420 -15.74 -10.68 25.72
N THR A 421 -14.76 -9.86 25.32
CA THR A 421 -14.88 -8.40 25.34
C THR A 421 -14.77 -7.83 23.93
N ILE A 422 -15.70 -6.96 23.56
CA ILE A 422 -15.68 -6.13 22.36
C ILE A 422 -15.30 -4.71 22.78
N ILE A 423 -14.12 -4.26 22.34
CA ILE A 423 -13.61 -2.89 22.55
C ILE A 423 -13.35 -2.13 21.25
N VAL A 424 -13.48 -2.80 20.11
CA VAL A 424 -13.32 -2.23 18.77
C VAL A 424 -14.70 -2.16 18.14
N SER A 425 -15.00 -1.08 17.42
CA SER A 425 -16.25 -0.98 16.66
C SER A 425 -16.40 -2.18 15.72
N THR A 426 -17.55 -2.84 15.78
CA THR A 426 -17.72 -4.20 15.26
C THR A 426 -18.97 -4.32 14.42
N ILE A 427 -18.86 -4.96 13.26
CA ILE A 427 -20.02 -5.54 12.59
C ILE A 427 -20.08 -7.02 12.99
N LEU A 428 -21.14 -7.41 13.68
CA LEU A 428 -21.36 -8.76 14.18
C LEU A 428 -22.40 -9.46 13.30
N ASP A 429 -21.90 -10.17 12.29
CA ASP A 429 -22.67 -11.01 11.37
C ASP A 429 -22.46 -12.50 11.66
N GLN A 430 -22.62 -12.86 12.92
CA GLN A 430 -22.51 -14.25 13.36
C GLN A 430 -23.55 -14.52 14.46
N PRO A 431 -24.25 -15.68 14.44
CA PRO A 431 -25.09 -16.06 15.56
C PRO A 431 -24.24 -16.18 16.84
N LEU A 432 -24.66 -15.52 17.92
CA LEU A 432 -23.89 -15.47 19.16
C LEU A 432 -24.73 -15.99 20.32
N ARG A 433 -24.20 -16.97 21.07
CA ARG A 433 -24.83 -17.50 22.29
C ARG A 433 -23.90 -17.40 23.49
N ILE A 434 -24.31 -16.60 24.47
CA ILE A 434 -23.65 -16.48 25.77
C ILE A 434 -24.31 -17.50 26.72
N THR A 435 -23.55 -18.52 27.10
CA THR A 435 -24.00 -19.56 28.04
C THR A 435 -24.07 -19.03 29.47
N SER A 436 -24.62 -19.79 30.42
CA SER A 436 -24.68 -19.41 31.83
C SER A 436 -23.31 -19.16 32.48
N LEU A 437 -22.24 -19.73 31.93
CA LEU A 437 -20.85 -19.52 32.36
C LEU A 437 -20.20 -18.32 31.67
N GLY A 438 -20.70 -17.94 30.49
CA GLY A 438 -20.13 -16.89 29.66
C GLY A 438 -20.39 -15.46 30.15
N VAL A 439 -19.51 -14.55 29.74
CA VAL A 439 -19.64 -13.11 29.95
C VAL A 439 -19.37 -12.40 28.63
N LEU A 440 -20.33 -11.62 28.14
CA LEU A 440 -20.14 -10.70 27.03
C LEU A 440 -20.04 -9.27 27.57
N ALA A 441 -18.91 -8.62 27.31
CA ALA A 441 -18.70 -7.21 27.62
C ALA A 441 -18.53 -6.39 26.33
N ILE A 442 -19.26 -5.30 26.19
CA ILE A 442 -19.11 -4.33 25.09
C ILE A 442 -18.79 -2.98 25.71
N ASN A 443 -17.61 -2.43 25.41
CA ASN A 443 -17.12 -1.21 26.03
C ASN A 443 -16.56 -0.24 24.99
N ASN A 444 -17.02 1.02 25.00
CA ASN A 444 -16.47 2.10 24.16
C ASN A 444 -16.48 1.81 22.65
N ALA A 445 -17.47 1.05 22.17
CA ALA A 445 -17.54 0.59 20.79
C ALA A 445 -18.92 0.82 20.17
N THR A 446 -18.95 1.07 18.85
CA THR A 446 -20.17 0.94 18.04
C THR A 446 -20.29 -0.49 17.52
N VAL A 447 -21.42 -1.16 17.77
CA VAL A 447 -21.67 -2.53 17.33
C VAL A 447 -22.92 -2.60 16.47
N TYR A 448 -22.74 -3.00 15.21
CA TYR A 448 -23.82 -3.33 14.29
C TYR A 448 -24.15 -4.81 14.45
N VAL A 449 -25.37 -5.12 14.87
CA VAL A 449 -25.79 -6.49 15.17
C VAL A 449 -26.68 -6.99 14.05
N GLU A 450 -26.14 -7.82 13.18
CA GLU A 450 -26.87 -8.39 12.04
C GLU A 450 -27.67 -9.63 12.44
N LYS A 451 -27.35 -10.29 13.56
CA LYS A 451 -28.03 -11.50 14.04
C LYS A 451 -28.33 -11.42 15.53
N THR A 452 -29.52 -11.86 15.94
CA THR A 452 -29.97 -11.81 17.34
C THR A 452 -28.98 -12.54 18.27
N ILE A 453 -28.64 -11.88 19.38
CA ILE A 453 -27.73 -12.39 20.40
C ILE A 453 -28.53 -13.07 21.49
N ILE A 454 -28.20 -14.33 21.80
CA ILE A 454 -28.85 -15.11 22.87
C ILE A 454 -27.98 -15.10 24.11
N CYS A 455 -28.55 -14.76 25.27
CA CYS A 455 -27.80 -14.67 26.52
C CYS A 455 -28.51 -15.33 27.71
N SER A 456 -27.81 -16.27 28.35
CA SER A 456 -28.14 -16.80 29.69
C SER A 456 -27.04 -16.56 30.72
N GLY A 457 -25.91 -15.96 30.31
CA GLY A 457 -24.77 -15.63 31.16
C GLY A 457 -24.84 -14.23 31.74
N VAL A 458 -23.72 -13.52 31.66
CA VAL A 458 -23.62 -12.11 32.05
C VAL A 458 -23.45 -11.23 30.82
N LEU A 459 -24.23 -10.16 30.75
CA LEU A 459 -24.12 -9.13 29.72
C LEU A 459 -23.74 -7.78 30.35
N ILE A 460 -22.67 -7.17 29.84
CA ILE A 460 -22.18 -5.86 30.28
C ILE A 460 -22.04 -4.97 29.04
N ILE A 461 -22.72 -3.83 29.03
CA ILE A 461 -22.61 -2.85 27.93
C ILE A 461 -22.37 -1.47 28.53
N LYS A 462 -21.26 -0.81 28.15
CA LYS A 462 -20.85 0.48 28.71
C LYS A 462 -20.34 1.44 27.64
N ASN A 463 -20.84 2.68 27.65
CA ASN A 463 -20.40 3.75 26.76
C ASN A 463 -20.35 3.31 25.28
N SER A 464 -21.39 2.61 24.84
CA SER A 464 -21.42 1.92 23.55
C SER A 464 -22.68 2.23 22.76
N ASN A 465 -22.58 2.11 21.45
CA ASN A 465 -23.70 2.28 20.53
C ASN A 465 -24.04 0.92 19.92
N ILE A 466 -25.25 0.43 20.09
CA ILE A 466 -25.71 -0.83 19.51
C ILE A 466 -26.78 -0.54 18.47
N ILE A 467 -26.56 -1.01 17.25
CA ILE A 467 -27.40 -0.68 16.10
C ILE A 467 -27.92 -1.97 15.48
N ALA A 468 -29.24 -2.04 15.28
CA ALA A 468 -29.88 -3.14 14.58
C ALA A 468 -29.44 -3.19 13.11
N GLY A 469 -28.91 -4.35 12.71
CA GLY A 469 -28.61 -4.68 11.33
C GLY A 469 -29.85 -5.08 10.53
N ASN A 470 -29.63 -5.55 9.31
CA ASN A 470 -30.70 -5.92 8.38
C ASN A 470 -31.31 -7.28 8.66
N ASP A 471 -30.53 -8.23 9.16
CA ASP A 471 -30.95 -9.63 9.33
C ASP A 471 -31.29 -9.98 10.78
N VAL A 472 -31.37 -8.97 11.65
CA VAL A 472 -31.70 -9.18 13.05
C VAL A 472 -33.14 -9.66 13.18
N GLY A 473 -33.37 -10.55 14.15
CA GLY A 473 -34.70 -11.04 14.44
C GLY A 473 -35.59 -9.97 15.06
N ARG A 474 -36.61 -10.42 15.79
CA ARG A 474 -37.56 -9.52 16.47
C ARG A 474 -36.87 -8.53 17.41
N ASP A 475 -35.87 -9.01 18.15
CA ASP A 475 -35.13 -8.24 19.14
C ASP A 475 -33.62 -8.45 18.92
N ILE A 476 -32.81 -7.43 19.21
CA ILE A 476 -31.34 -7.51 19.11
C ILE A 476 -30.81 -8.55 20.11
N PHE A 477 -31.33 -8.55 21.34
CA PHE A 477 -30.93 -9.44 22.41
C PHE A 477 -32.11 -10.25 22.94
N VAL A 478 -31.92 -11.57 23.02
CA VAL A 478 -32.82 -12.50 23.73
C VAL A 478 -32.10 -12.98 24.99
N ILE A 479 -32.53 -12.46 26.13
CA ILE A 479 -31.94 -12.69 27.44
C ILE A 479 -32.89 -13.57 28.25
N THR A 480 -32.49 -14.81 28.55
CA THR A 480 -33.34 -15.77 29.27
C THR A 480 -32.64 -16.25 30.53
N ARG A 481 -33.24 -15.94 31.69
CA ARG A 481 -32.73 -16.29 33.03
C ARG A 481 -31.24 -15.99 33.19
N ALA A 482 -30.82 -14.83 32.71
CA ALA A 482 -29.42 -14.41 32.76
C ALA A 482 -28.95 -14.15 34.20
N ARG A 483 -27.69 -14.50 34.47
CA ARG A 483 -27.06 -14.33 35.79
C ARG A 483 -26.89 -12.85 36.18
N GLY A 484 -26.73 -11.97 35.18
CA GLY A 484 -26.66 -10.52 35.42
C GLY A 484 -26.62 -9.73 34.12
N VAL A 485 -27.31 -8.59 34.09
CA VAL A 485 -27.35 -7.68 32.95
C VAL A 485 -27.12 -6.27 33.45
N ASN A 486 -25.98 -5.68 33.09
CA ASN A 486 -25.56 -4.35 33.54
C ASN A 486 -25.27 -3.47 32.33
N ILE A 487 -26.08 -2.42 32.15
CA ILE A 487 -26.03 -1.55 30.98
C ILE A 487 -25.93 -0.11 31.47
N SER A 488 -24.96 0.64 30.97
CA SER A 488 -24.80 2.05 31.36
C SER A 488 -24.30 2.93 30.22
N GLN A 489 -24.75 4.18 30.18
CA GLN A 489 -24.20 5.24 29.31
C GLN A 489 -24.18 4.86 27.82
N SER A 490 -25.15 4.06 27.36
CA SER A 490 -25.12 3.44 26.04
C SER A 490 -26.36 3.79 25.22
N GLU A 491 -26.22 3.79 23.89
CA GLU A 491 -27.30 4.04 22.95
C GLU A 491 -27.68 2.76 22.20
N PHE A 492 -28.98 2.54 22.04
CA PHE A 492 -29.55 1.40 21.34
C PHE A 492 -30.53 1.88 20.27
N ASP A 493 -30.22 1.59 19.01
CA ASP A 493 -31.04 1.96 17.87
C ASP A 493 -31.64 0.70 17.23
N GLY A 494 -32.96 0.53 17.37
CA GLY A 494 -33.71 -0.56 16.74
C GLY A 494 -33.88 -0.40 15.23
N HIS A 495 -33.42 0.72 14.68
CA HIS A 495 -33.43 1.07 13.26
C HIS A 495 -34.83 0.96 12.62
N LEU A 496 -35.88 1.21 13.40
CA LEU A 496 -37.30 1.04 13.06
C LEU A 496 -37.66 -0.37 12.58
N ARG A 497 -36.94 -1.38 13.04
CA ARG A 497 -37.13 -2.77 12.59
C ARG A 497 -37.17 -3.76 13.75
N ALA A 498 -36.31 -3.60 14.75
CA ALA A 498 -36.20 -4.51 15.88
C ALA A 498 -36.65 -3.87 17.20
N GLY A 499 -37.03 -4.70 18.17
CA GLY A 499 -36.89 -4.37 19.59
C GLY A 499 -35.44 -4.52 20.04
N ILE A 500 -35.12 -4.12 21.28
CA ILE A 500 -33.73 -4.20 21.77
C ILE A 500 -33.55 -5.42 22.66
N PHE A 501 -34.31 -5.53 23.75
CA PHE A 501 -34.17 -6.59 24.74
C PHE A 501 -35.47 -7.37 24.94
N CYS A 502 -35.42 -8.69 24.75
CA CYS A 502 -36.40 -9.63 25.29
C CYS A 502 -35.78 -10.32 26.52
N ALA A 503 -36.17 -9.91 27.73
CA ALA A 503 -35.45 -10.18 28.98
C ALA A 503 -36.16 -11.13 29.96
N THR A 504 -36.84 -12.16 29.44
CA THR A 504 -37.64 -13.10 30.22
C THR A 504 -36.88 -13.70 31.42
N GLY A 505 -37.45 -13.50 32.61
CA GLY A 505 -36.94 -14.05 33.87
C GLY A 505 -35.56 -13.52 34.27
N SER A 506 -35.14 -12.37 33.74
CA SER A 506 -33.82 -11.78 33.99
C SER A 506 -33.94 -10.41 34.66
N ARG A 507 -33.13 -10.19 35.70
CA ARG A 507 -32.95 -8.86 36.33
C ARG A 507 -31.99 -8.03 35.49
N MET A 508 -32.30 -6.75 35.31
CA MET A 508 -31.46 -5.81 34.56
C MET A 508 -31.19 -4.56 35.41
N GLN A 509 -29.96 -4.09 35.38
CA GLN A 509 -29.57 -2.76 35.85
C GLN A 509 -29.24 -1.91 34.63
N VAL A 510 -30.02 -0.86 34.39
CA VAL A 510 -29.89 0.01 33.22
C VAL A 510 -29.82 1.46 33.68
N SER A 511 -28.75 2.17 33.33
CA SER A 511 -28.54 3.55 33.76
C SER A 511 -28.07 4.46 32.63
N ASP A 512 -28.62 5.68 32.55
CA ASP A 512 -28.12 6.72 31.64
C ASP A 512 -28.06 6.28 30.16
N CYS A 513 -29.04 5.50 29.71
CA CYS A 513 -29.07 4.94 28.35
C CYS A 513 -30.13 5.59 27.47
N ILE A 514 -29.91 5.53 26.16
CA ILE A 514 -30.87 5.96 25.13
C ILE A 514 -31.34 4.73 24.37
N PHE A 515 -32.65 4.55 24.29
CA PHE A 515 -33.30 3.54 23.48
C PHE A 515 -34.16 4.24 22.44
N ARG A 516 -33.94 3.94 21.16
CA ARG A 516 -34.69 4.62 20.11
C ARG A 516 -35.06 3.74 18.93
N ASN A 517 -36.05 4.23 18.19
CA ASN A 517 -36.45 3.71 16.88
C ASN A 517 -36.75 2.21 16.90
N THR A 518 -37.62 1.75 17.81
CA THR A 518 -38.01 0.33 17.86
C THR A 518 -39.37 0.09 17.19
N SER A 519 -39.55 -1.02 16.48
CA SER A 519 -40.83 -1.38 15.84
C SER A 519 -41.18 -2.87 15.85
N GLY A 520 -40.20 -3.78 15.75
CA GLY A 520 -40.41 -5.23 15.80
C GLY A 520 -40.70 -5.79 17.21
N GLY A 521 -40.38 -5.02 18.23
CA GLY A 521 -40.54 -5.37 19.64
C GLY A 521 -40.56 -4.13 20.52
N ARG A 522 -40.54 -4.33 21.84
CA ARG A 522 -40.34 -3.23 22.79
C ARG A 522 -38.85 -2.87 22.89
N ALA A 523 -38.53 -1.71 23.43
CA ALA A 523 -37.14 -1.43 23.79
C ALA A 523 -36.67 -2.42 24.87
N ILE A 524 -37.47 -2.64 25.91
CA ILE A 524 -37.25 -3.71 26.90
C ILE A 524 -38.56 -4.45 27.09
N PHE A 525 -38.54 -5.77 26.87
CA PHE A 525 -39.69 -6.66 26.98
C PHE A 525 -39.47 -7.71 28.06
N ASP A 526 -40.49 -7.97 28.87
CA ASP A 526 -40.58 -9.05 29.86
C ASP A 526 -39.43 -9.13 30.89
N ALA A 527 -38.92 -7.98 31.33
CA ALA A 527 -37.88 -7.92 32.36
C ALA A 527 -38.43 -8.26 33.76
N PHE A 528 -37.68 -9.05 34.54
CA PHE A 528 -38.04 -9.43 35.91
C PHE A 528 -37.37 -8.51 36.94
N GLU A 529 -38.17 -7.68 37.63
CA GLU A 529 -37.69 -6.71 38.63
C GLU A 529 -36.47 -5.87 38.17
N PRO A 530 -36.51 -5.22 36.98
CA PRO A 530 -35.41 -4.36 36.54
C PRO A 530 -35.26 -3.09 37.40
N GLU A 531 -34.04 -2.57 37.44
CA GLU A 531 -33.72 -1.24 37.95
C GLU A 531 -33.28 -0.36 36.77
N ILE A 532 -34.08 0.64 36.44
CA ILE A 532 -33.88 1.52 35.28
C ILE A 532 -33.88 2.96 35.75
N ARG A 533 -32.80 3.68 35.46
CA ARG A 533 -32.62 5.06 35.94
C ARG A 533 -31.98 5.96 34.89
N GLY A 534 -32.45 7.21 34.76
CA GLY A 534 -31.77 8.19 33.90
C GLY A 534 -31.88 7.88 32.40
N CYS A 535 -32.83 7.04 31.99
CA CYS A 535 -32.89 6.55 30.61
C CYS A 535 -33.86 7.36 29.75
N ILE A 536 -33.59 7.41 28.45
CA ILE A 536 -34.47 8.02 27.44
C ILE A 536 -34.99 6.92 26.51
N PHE A 537 -36.30 6.87 26.33
CA PHE A 537 -36.97 6.00 25.38
C PHE A 537 -37.67 6.87 24.34
N SER A 538 -37.20 6.86 23.10
CA SER A 538 -37.68 7.73 22.05
C SER A 538 -38.16 6.95 20.83
N TYR A 539 -39.37 7.23 20.38
CA TYR A 539 -39.91 6.65 19.14
C TYR A 539 -39.93 5.11 19.15
N CYS A 540 -40.43 4.55 20.26
CA CYS A 540 -40.64 3.11 20.44
C CYS A 540 -42.07 2.72 20.04
N LEU A 541 -42.25 2.16 18.84
CA LEU A 541 -43.57 1.91 18.22
C LEU A 541 -44.22 0.57 18.65
N GLY A 542 -43.45 -0.35 19.23
CA GLY A 542 -43.97 -1.59 19.85
C GLY A 542 -44.21 -1.48 21.36
N GLY A 543 -43.94 -0.31 21.92
CA GLY A 543 -43.89 0.02 23.35
C GLY A 543 -42.46 0.20 23.85
N ALA A 544 -42.24 1.04 24.85
CA ALA A 544 -40.89 1.22 25.40
C ALA A 544 -40.53 0.10 26.38
N LEU A 545 -41.27 -0.05 27.47
CA LEU A 545 -40.96 -0.99 28.56
C LEU A 545 -42.11 -1.96 28.84
N ASN A 546 -41.79 -3.24 29.03
CA ASN A 546 -42.67 -4.22 29.66
C ASN A 546 -41.89 -4.98 30.76
N ALA A 547 -42.43 -5.00 31.97
CA ALA A 547 -41.78 -5.61 33.13
C ALA A 547 -42.76 -6.22 34.13
N CYS A 548 -42.32 -7.23 34.88
CA CYS A 548 -43.11 -7.84 35.95
C CYS A 548 -43.23 -6.94 37.18
N SER A 549 -42.15 -6.29 37.61
CA SER A 549 -42.10 -5.37 38.76
C SER A 549 -40.85 -4.51 38.60
N GLY A 550 -40.23 -4.02 39.68
CA GLY A 550 -38.94 -3.30 39.61
C GLY A 550 -39.09 -1.80 39.78
N LYS A 551 -37.98 -1.08 39.56
CA LYS A 551 -37.87 0.35 39.83
C LYS A 551 -37.48 1.10 38.57
N ILE A 552 -38.36 1.98 38.08
CA ILE A 552 -38.12 2.86 36.95
C ILE A 552 -38.13 4.29 37.44
N THR A 553 -36.99 4.96 37.38
CA THR A 553 -36.84 6.31 37.93
C THR A 553 -36.10 7.26 37.00
N ASP A 554 -36.31 8.56 37.18
CA ASP A 554 -35.52 9.62 36.52
C ASP A 554 -35.47 9.46 35.00
N SER A 555 -36.53 8.94 34.36
CA SER A 555 -36.51 8.51 32.95
C SER A 555 -37.50 9.28 32.08
N VAL A 556 -37.18 9.42 30.80
CA VAL A 556 -37.97 10.19 29.83
C VAL A 556 -38.46 9.29 28.71
N PHE A 557 -39.75 9.37 28.41
CA PHE A 557 -40.40 8.61 27.36
C PHE A 557 -41.03 9.59 26.37
N VAL A 558 -40.64 9.49 25.09
CA VAL A 558 -41.06 10.44 24.05
C VAL A 558 -41.58 9.69 22.83
N SER A 559 -42.79 10.04 22.38
CA SER A 559 -43.38 9.51 21.15
C SER A 559 -43.43 7.98 21.10
N THR A 560 -43.76 7.35 22.23
CA THR A 560 -43.90 5.90 22.33
C THR A 560 -45.31 5.47 21.97
N ARG A 561 -45.48 4.31 21.31
CA ARG A 561 -46.78 3.74 20.95
C ARG A 561 -46.86 2.27 21.31
N ALA A 562 -48.01 1.81 21.80
CA ALA A 562 -48.26 0.37 22.01
C ALA A 562 -49.76 0.09 22.08
N LYS A 563 -50.15 -1.19 22.13
CA LYS A 563 -51.54 -1.57 22.44
C LYS A 563 -51.95 -1.13 23.85
N ASN A 564 -51.14 -1.49 24.85
CA ASN A 564 -51.35 -1.19 26.25
C ASN A 564 -50.07 -0.58 26.84
N GLY A 565 -50.20 0.48 27.62
CA GLY A 565 -49.08 1.14 28.30
C GLY A 565 -47.96 1.49 27.33
N ALA A 566 -48.14 2.56 26.57
CA ALA A 566 -47.28 2.92 25.45
C ALA A 566 -45.82 3.11 25.87
N ALA A 567 -45.61 3.75 27.02
CA ALA A 567 -44.30 3.89 27.61
C ALA A 567 -44.00 2.70 28.53
N ILE A 568 -44.83 2.46 29.54
CA ILE A 568 -44.58 1.41 30.53
C ILE A 568 -45.80 0.49 30.66
N LEU A 569 -45.57 -0.81 30.52
CA LEU A 569 -46.53 -1.86 30.89
C LEU A 569 -45.96 -2.69 32.04
N MET A 570 -46.59 -2.62 33.22
CA MET A 570 -46.13 -3.29 34.44
C MET A 570 -47.19 -4.25 34.97
N TYR A 571 -46.93 -5.56 34.86
CA TYR A 571 -47.99 -6.56 35.07
C TYR A 571 -48.02 -7.23 36.46
N GLY A 572 -46.94 -7.19 37.24
CA GLY A 572 -46.92 -7.67 38.63
C GLY A 572 -47.16 -6.54 39.64
N ALA A 573 -47.32 -6.91 40.92
CA ALA A 573 -47.96 -6.07 41.93
C ALA A 573 -47.00 -5.28 42.86
N LYS A 574 -45.69 -5.21 42.57
CA LYS A 574 -44.67 -4.61 43.47
C LYS A 574 -43.60 -3.81 42.74
N GLY A 575 -44.00 -2.93 41.82
CA GLY A 575 -43.09 -2.01 41.13
C GLY A 575 -43.22 -0.56 41.59
N GLU A 576 -42.20 0.22 41.27
CA GLU A 576 -42.08 1.65 41.54
C GLU A 576 -41.77 2.40 40.23
N ILE A 577 -42.55 3.42 39.92
CA ILE A 577 -42.31 4.37 38.82
C ILE A 577 -42.24 5.77 39.44
N GLY A 578 -41.09 6.44 39.35
CA GLY A 578 -40.82 7.68 40.10
C GLY A 578 -40.06 8.72 39.30
N ASN A 579 -40.46 10.00 39.36
CA ASN A 579 -39.70 11.09 38.72
C ASN A 579 -39.48 10.86 37.21
N CYS A 580 -40.52 10.41 36.50
CA CYS A 580 -40.45 10.14 35.06
C CYS A 580 -41.27 11.15 34.26
N LYS A 581 -40.83 11.46 33.04
CA LYS A 581 -41.54 12.34 32.12
C LYS A 581 -42.04 11.58 30.89
N PHE A 582 -43.31 11.74 30.56
CA PHE A 582 -43.99 11.10 29.44
C PHE A 582 -44.50 12.17 28.46
N VAL A 583 -44.07 12.10 27.20
CA VAL A 583 -44.42 13.07 26.16
C VAL A 583 -44.93 12.33 24.94
N LYS A 584 -46.18 12.59 24.53
CA LYS A 584 -46.80 12.00 23.34
C LYS A 584 -46.79 10.47 23.35
N CYS A 585 -47.03 9.88 24.51
CA CYS A 585 -47.15 8.43 24.67
C CYS A 585 -48.61 8.01 24.38
N ILE A 586 -48.82 7.18 23.36
CA ILE A 586 -50.17 6.85 22.85
C ILE A 586 -50.41 5.34 22.90
N SER A 587 -51.39 4.90 23.68
CA SER A 587 -51.85 3.50 23.68
C SER A 587 -53.08 3.31 22.79
N ASP A 588 -53.31 2.14 22.21
CA ASP A 588 -54.53 1.88 21.41
C ASP A 588 -55.74 1.38 22.25
N TYR A 589 -55.48 0.75 23.40
CA TYR A 589 -56.51 0.07 24.20
C TYR A 589 -56.56 0.49 25.66
N SER A 590 -55.43 0.60 26.36
CA SER A 590 -55.40 0.93 27.79
C SER A 590 -54.09 1.58 28.27
N GLY A 591 -54.22 2.41 29.31
CA GLY A 591 -53.11 2.95 30.10
C GLY A 591 -52.43 4.21 29.55
N GLY A 592 -52.72 4.64 28.32
CA GLY A 592 -52.06 5.80 27.71
C GLY A 592 -50.54 5.65 27.77
N ALA A 593 -49.88 6.44 28.63
CA ALA A 593 -48.46 6.29 28.92
C ALA A 593 -48.12 5.05 29.78
N ILE A 594 -48.87 4.78 30.86
CA ILE A 594 -48.57 3.72 31.83
C ILE A 594 -49.79 2.81 32.02
N ASP A 595 -49.60 1.51 31.80
CA ASP A 595 -50.56 0.48 32.20
C ASP A 595 -49.91 -0.39 33.30
N ALA A 596 -50.44 -0.32 34.51
CA ALA A 596 -49.88 -1.01 35.67
C ALA A 596 -50.95 -1.70 36.51
N THR A 597 -50.67 -2.90 37.02
CA THR A 597 -51.60 -3.63 37.91
C THR A 597 -51.69 -3.04 39.31
N LEU A 598 -52.74 -3.41 40.05
CA LEU A 598 -52.96 -2.97 41.43
C LEU A 598 -51.79 -3.40 42.35
N GLY A 599 -51.21 -2.45 43.08
CA GLY A 599 -50.08 -2.66 43.99
C GLY A 599 -48.79 -1.92 43.58
N ASN A 600 -48.70 -1.44 42.34
CA ASN A 600 -47.58 -0.61 41.88
C ASN A 600 -47.68 0.83 42.41
N THR A 601 -46.53 1.43 42.71
CA THR A 601 -46.44 2.83 43.18
C THR A 601 -45.98 3.72 42.04
N ILE A 602 -46.77 4.76 41.73
CA ILE A 602 -46.43 5.77 40.73
C ILE A 602 -46.36 7.12 41.44
N ARG A 603 -45.21 7.81 41.37
CA ARG A 603 -44.98 9.08 42.06
C ARG A 603 -44.21 10.09 41.22
N ASP A 604 -44.49 11.37 41.43
CA ASP A 604 -43.71 12.48 40.89
C ASP A 604 -43.49 12.40 39.35
N CYS A 605 -44.48 11.92 38.61
CA CYS A 605 -44.39 11.77 37.14
C CYS A 605 -45.13 12.88 36.39
N GLU A 606 -44.57 13.32 35.27
CA GLU A 606 -45.12 14.35 34.39
C GLU A 606 -45.67 13.73 33.09
N TYR A 607 -46.84 14.20 32.63
CA TYR A 607 -47.48 13.73 31.41
C TYR A 607 -47.85 14.90 30.49
N GLU A 608 -47.42 14.82 29.24
CA GLU A 608 -47.64 15.83 28.20
C GLU A 608 -48.18 15.14 26.94
N ASP A 609 -49.36 15.54 26.45
CA ASP A 609 -49.99 15.01 25.24
C ASP A 609 -50.12 13.47 25.17
N CYS A 610 -50.31 12.80 26.30
CA CYS A 610 -50.45 11.34 26.35
C CYS A 610 -51.93 10.93 26.22
N ASN A 611 -52.22 10.02 25.28
CA ASN A 611 -53.59 9.64 24.91
C ASN A 611 -53.78 8.12 24.91
N GLN A 612 -55.04 7.71 24.99
CA GLN A 612 -55.53 6.34 24.80
C GLN A 612 -56.41 6.29 23.56
#